data_AF-A0AAX6BMN8-F1
#
_entry.id   AF-A0AAX6BMN8-F1
#
_cell.length_a   1.000
_cell.length_b   1.000
_cell.length_c   1.000
_cell.angle_alpha   90.00
_cell.angle_beta   90.00
_cell.angle_gamma   90.00
#
_symmetry.space_group_name_H-M   'P 1'
#
loop_
_entity.id
_entity.type
_entity.pdbx_description
1 polymer ?
#
loop_
_entity_poly.entity_id
_entity_poly.type
_entity_poly.pdbx_seq_one_letter_code
_entity_poly.pdbx_strand_id
1 'polypeptide(L)'
;MILYANNKINFKVALTKKSLYVGTLSGILCAAAIIGSSLLFSGKIFHVKDMQAVLQIWGFSGWKVAVLAVVLIFINPVLEEMYWRVYIQNKVKKHVSVLASSAVTSSFYTLYHVFIILPVFVFPFNVISVIGVFSAGMMWAYIREQYGIKGAIISHALADAAIMIVYGLYVR
;
A
#
# COMPACT_ATOMS: atom_id res chain seq x y z
N MET A 1 10.64 37.39 13.83
CA MET A 1 10.86 36.32 14.82
C MET A 1 10.00 35.12 14.41
N ILE A 2 10.56 34.21 13.60
CA ILE A 2 9.85 33.05 13.07
C ILE A 2 9.73 32.03 14.20
N LEU A 3 8.52 31.85 14.72
CA LEU A 3 8.21 30.78 15.67
C LEU A 3 8.42 29.44 14.96
N TYR A 4 9.60 28.85 15.14
CA TYR A 4 9.82 27.42 14.98
C TYR A 4 8.90 26.72 15.99
N ALA A 5 7.66 26.46 15.57
CA ALA A 5 6.78 25.57 16.28
C ALA A 5 7.50 24.23 16.38
N ASN A 6 7.89 23.92 17.61
CA ASN A 6 8.52 22.71 18.09
C ASN A 6 7.64 21.51 17.72
N ASN A 7 7.70 21.10 16.45
CA ASN A 7 6.92 20.00 15.91
C ASN A 7 7.66 18.71 16.28
N LYS A 8 7.70 18.40 17.58
CA LYS A 8 8.02 17.06 18.03
C LYS A 8 6.99 16.17 17.36
N ILE A 9 7.41 15.50 16.28
CA ILE A 9 6.65 14.40 15.69
C ILE A 9 6.54 13.41 16.84
N ASN A 10 5.39 13.44 17.51
CA ASN A 10 5.14 12.64 18.68
C ASN A 10 4.85 11.25 18.14
N PHE A 11 5.93 10.53 17.82
CA PHE A 11 5.86 9.14 17.51
C PHE A 11 5.36 8.45 18.77
N LYS A 12 4.05 8.27 18.93
CA LYS A 12 3.54 7.26 19.84
C LYS A 12 3.92 5.91 19.22
N VAL A 13 5.16 5.48 19.47
CA VAL A 13 5.80 4.27 18.93
C VAL A 13 5.28 2.99 19.62
N ALA A 14 4.39 3.09 20.61
CA ALA A 14 3.92 1.89 21.29
C ALA A 14 3.02 1.06 20.35
N LEU A 15 3.48 -0.16 20.01
CA LEU A 15 2.61 -1.15 19.37
C LEU A 15 1.63 -1.62 20.42
N THR A 16 0.34 -1.32 20.24
CA THR A 16 -0.70 -1.80 21.15
C THR A 16 -1.26 -3.12 20.63
N LYS A 17 -1.79 -3.97 21.53
CA LYS A 17 -2.50 -5.19 21.14
C LYS A 17 -3.63 -4.92 20.14
N LYS A 18 -4.35 -3.79 20.32
CA LYS A 18 -5.39 -3.33 19.39
C LYS A 18 -4.83 -2.99 18.00
N SER A 19 -3.72 -2.26 17.94
CA SER A 19 -3.04 -1.91 16.68
C SER A 19 -2.58 -3.16 15.92
N LEU A 20 -1.98 -4.11 16.62
CA LEU A 20 -1.58 -5.40 16.06
C LEU A 20 -2.79 -6.18 15.52
N TYR A 21 -3.87 -6.29 16.30
CA TYR A 21 -5.08 -7.01 15.91
C TYR A 21 -5.73 -6.39 14.67
N VAL A 22 -6.00 -5.08 14.69
CA VAL A 22 -6.65 -4.38 13.57
C VAL A 22 -5.77 -4.40 12.32
N GLY A 23 -4.46 -4.19 12.47
CA GLY A 23 -3.51 -4.24 11.36
C GLY A 23 -3.45 -5.62 10.72
N THR A 24 -3.36 -6.68 11.53
CA THR A 24 -3.30 -8.06 11.03
C THR A 24 -4.62 -8.47 10.37
N LEU A 25 -5.77 -8.21 11.01
CA LEU A 25 -7.08 -8.57 10.47
C LEU A 25 -7.35 -7.86 9.15
N SER A 26 -7.13 -6.54 9.09
CA SER A 26 -7.31 -5.78 7.84
C SER A 26 -6.34 -6.24 6.75
N GLY A 27 -5.08 -6.53 7.09
CA GLY A 27 -4.11 -7.06 6.15
C GLY A 27 -4.48 -8.44 5.60
N ILE A 28 -5.00 -9.34 6.44
CA ILE A 28 -5.55 -10.64 6.01
C ILE A 28 -6.72 -10.45 5.05
N LEU A 29 -7.64 -9.51 5.35
CA LEU A 29 -8.76 -9.21 4.45
C LEU A 29 -8.29 -8.66 3.10
N CYS A 30 -7.31 -7.75 3.09
CA CYS A 30 -6.67 -7.28 1.85
C CYS A 30 -6.01 -8.44 1.09
N ALA A 31 -5.23 -9.27 1.78
CA ALA A 31 -4.56 -10.41 1.18
C ALA A 31 -5.56 -11.41 0.57
N ALA A 32 -6.65 -11.71 1.29
CA ALA A 32 -7.73 -12.57 0.82
C ALA A 32 -8.43 -11.98 -0.41
N ALA A 33 -8.67 -10.67 -0.45
CA ALA A 33 -9.24 -10.00 -1.63
C ALA A 33 -8.30 -10.06 -2.85
N ILE A 34 -7.00 -9.80 -2.65
CA ILE A 34 -5.98 -9.82 -3.71
C ILE A 34 -5.78 -11.24 -4.27
N ILE A 35 -5.56 -12.22 -3.40
CA ILE A 35 -5.35 -13.61 -3.80
C ILE A 35 -6.65 -14.21 -4.35
N GLY A 36 -7.77 -13.99 -3.65
CA GLY A 36 -9.08 -14.53 -4.03
C GLY A 36 -9.55 -14.03 -5.38
N SER A 37 -9.40 -12.73 -5.68
CA SER A 37 -9.71 -12.20 -7.00
C SER A 37 -8.79 -12.79 -8.08
N SER A 38 -7.49 -12.91 -7.81
CA SER A 38 -6.53 -13.51 -8.74
C SER A 38 -6.88 -14.96 -9.08
N LEU A 39 -7.24 -15.76 -8.06
CA LEU A 39 -7.67 -17.14 -8.21
C LEU A 39 -9.00 -17.25 -8.98
N LEU A 40 -10.00 -16.44 -8.62
CA LEU A 40 -11.33 -16.44 -9.23
C LEU A 40 -11.27 -16.22 -10.74
N PHE A 41 -10.39 -15.34 -11.19
CA PHE A 41 -10.20 -15.02 -12.60
C PHE A 41 -9.02 -15.76 -13.24
N SER A 42 -8.42 -16.73 -12.53
CA SER A 42 -7.30 -17.54 -13.02
C SER A 42 -6.14 -16.71 -13.61
N GLY A 43 -5.84 -15.55 -13.01
CA GLY A 43 -4.79 -14.65 -13.47
C GLY A 43 -5.06 -13.92 -14.79
N LYS A 44 -6.23 -14.10 -15.42
CA LYS A 44 -6.62 -13.39 -16.67
C LYS A 44 -6.80 -11.88 -16.50
N ILE A 45 -6.69 -11.39 -15.26
CA ILE A 45 -6.75 -9.97 -14.92
C ILE A 45 -5.42 -9.24 -15.19
N PHE A 46 -4.33 -9.98 -15.47
CA PHE A 46 -2.98 -9.43 -15.60
C PHE A 46 -2.46 -9.44 -17.04
N HIS A 47 -1.72 -8.38 -17.40
CA HIS A 47 -0.86 -8.31 -18.57
C HIS A 47 0.49 -9.00 -18.29
N VAL A 48 0.48 -10.32 -18.07
CA VAL A 48 1.66 -11.08 -17.59
C VAL A 48 2.92 -10.83 -18.43
N LYS A 49 2.80 -10.82 -19.77
CA LYS A 49 3.93 -10.59 -20.67
C LYS A 49 4.54 -9.19 -20.49
N ASP A 50 3.70 -8.18 -20.31
CA ASP A 50 4.16 -6.80 -20.13
C ASP A 50 4.83 -6.64 -18.76
N MET A 51 4.31 -7.27 -17.72
CA MET A 51 4.93 -7.32 -16.39
C MET A 51 6.32 -7.97 -16.44
N GLN A 52 6.44 -9.12 -17.10
CA GLN A 52 7.72 -9.81 -17.29
C GLN A 52 8.71 -8.92 -18.07
N ALA A 53 8.26 -8.27 -19.14
CA ALA A 53 9.11 -7.36 -19.91
C ALA A 53 9.62 -6.18 -19.06
N VAL A 54 8.76 -5.56 -18.25
CA VAL A 54 9.16 -4.46 -17.34
C VAL A 54 10.20 -4.93 -16.33
N LEU A 55 9.99 -6.08 -15.69
CA LEU A 55 10.96 -6.64 -14.73
C LEU A 55 12.32 -6.94 -15.38
N GLN A 56 12.32 -7.46 -16.62
CA GLN A 56 13.55 -7.70 -17.37
C GLN A 56 14.27 -6.38 -17.71
N ILE A 57 13.55 -5.36 -18.18
CA ILE A 57 14.12 -4.02 -18.47
C ILE A 57 14.74 -3.41 -17.21
N TRP A 58 14.10 -3.60 -16.05
CA TRP A 58 14.60 -3.12 -14.76
C TRP A 58 15.70 -4.01 -14.15
N GLY A 59 16.05 -5.12 -14.81
CA GLY A 59 17.11 -6.02 -14.38
C GLY A 59 16.72 -6.92 -13.19
N PHE A 60 15.43 -7.11 -12.92
CA PHE A 60 14.90 -8.02 -11.92
C PHE A 60 14.64 -9.40 -12.52
N SER A 61 15.62 -10.29 -12.39
CA SER A 61 15.51 -11.69 -12.77
C SER A 61 16.19 -12.61 -11.74
N GLY A 62 15.75 -13.86 -11.66
CA GLY A 62 16.28 -14.85 -10.71
C GLY A 62 16.21 -14.38 -9.26
N TRP A 63 17.33 -14.47 -8.53
CA TRP A 63 17.41 -14.11 -7.11
C TRP A 63 17.11 -12.63 -6.81
N LYS A 64 17.29 -11.72 -7.79
CA LYS A 64 16.99 -10.30 -7.61
C LYS A 64 15.50 -10.04 -7.39
N VAL A 65 14.63 -10.90 -7.92
CA VAL A 65 13.19 -10.85 -7.67
C VAL A 65 12.88 -11.17 -6.21
N ALA A 66 13.61 -12.09 -5.59
CA ALA A 66 13.45 -12.38 -4.16
C ALA A 66 13.88 -11.18 -3.29
N VAL A 67 14.94 -10.47 -3.69
CA VAL A 67 15.34 -9.21 -3.03
C VAL A 67 14.25 -8.15 -3.18
N LEU A 68 13.73 -7.98 -4.40
CA LEU A 68 12.60 -7.06 -4.65
C LEU A 68 11.40 -7.41 -3.77
N ALA A 69 11.06 -8.69 -3.64
CA ALA A 69 9.98 -9.15 -2.77
C ALA A 69 10.20 -8.74 -1.31
N VAL A 70 11.42 -8.92 -0.77
CA VAL A 70 11.76 -8.53 0.60
C VAL A 70 11.65 -7.01 0.78
N VAL A 71 12.14 -6.23 -0.19
CA VAL A 71 12.03 -4.77 -0.16
C VAL A 71 10.56 -4.34 -0.17
N LEU A 72 9.75 -4.90 -1.07
CA LEU A 72 8.33 -4.59 -1.17
C LEU A 72 7.54 -5.00 0.07
N ILE A 73 7.85 -6.14 0.70
CA ILE A 73 7.06 -6.60 1.86
C ILE A 73 7.43 -5.88 3.15
N PHE A 74 8.72 -5.57 3.36
CA PHE A 74 9.20 -5.10 4.67
C PHE A 74 9.63 -3.64 4.70
N ILE A 75 10.17 -3.13 3.59
CA ILE A 75 10.74 -1.78 3.53
C ILE A 75 9.72 -0.81 2.95
N ASN A 76 9.10 -1.16 1.83
CA ASN A 76 8.13 -0.31 1.12
C ASN A 76 6.97 0.16 2.02
N PRO A 77 6.30 -0.70 2.81
CA PRO A 77 5.16 -0.28 3.61
C PRO A 77 5.57 0.71 4.69
N VAL A 78 6.78 0.55 5.24
CA VAL A 78 7.31 1.51 6.21
C VAL A 78 7.55 2.86 5.54
N LEU A 79 8.24 2.88 4.39
CA LEU A 79 8.55 4.12 3.69
C LEU A 79 7.29 4.85 3.22
N GLU A 80 6.36 4.13 2.60
CA GLU A 80 5.13 4.70 2.07
C GLU A 80 4.22 5.20 3.19
N GLU A 81 4.00 4.44 4.26
CA GLU A 81 3.15 4.89 5.37
C GLU A 81 3.79 6.07 6.12
N MET A 82 5.12 6.09 6.26
CA MET A 82 5.83 7.24 6.82
C MET A 82 5.72 8.49 5.94
N TYR A 83 5.85 8.35 4.63
CA TYR A 83 5.72 9.47 3.71
C TYR A 83 4.27 9.97 3.62
N TRP A 84 3.33 9.09 3.29
CA TRP A 84 1.95 9.48 3.01
C TRP A 84 1.17 9.80 4.29
N ARG A 85 1.20 8.93 5.30
CA ARG A 85 0.39 9.11 6.52
C ARG A 85 1.06 9.95 7.57
N VAL A 86 2.37 9.83 7.76
CA VAL A 86 3.06 10.63 8.79
C VAL A 86 3.46 12.00 8.26
N TYR A 87 4.07 12.10 7.10
CA TYR A 87 4.56 13.40 6.61
C TYR A 87 3.47 14.20 5.89
N ILE A 88 2.95 13.70 4.77
CA ILE A 88 2.02 14.45 3.90
C ILE A 88 0.68 14.67 4.61
N GLN A 89 0.05 13.63 5.15
CA GLN A 89 -1.28 13.77 5.78
C GLN A 89 -1.25 14.72 6.98
N ASN A 90 -0.20 14.72 7.80
CA ASN A 90 -0.07 15.69 8.89
C ASN A 90 0.09 17.13 8.39
N LYS A 91 0.70 17.36 7.22
CA LYS A 91 0.73 18.71 6.62
C LYS A 91 -0.65 19.13 6.14
N VAL A 92 -1.34 18.27 5.40
CA VAL A 92 -2.68 18.56 4.86
C VAL A 92 -3.70 18.77 5.99
N LYS A 93 -3.65 17.94 7.04
CA LYS A 93 -4.54 18.00 8.21
C LYS A 93 -4.44 19.31 9.02
N LYS A 94 -3.41 20.14 8.80
CA LYS A 94 -3.35 21.49 9.38
C LYS A 94 -4.34 22.47 8.74
N HIS A 95 -4.87 22.14 7.57
CA HIS A 95 -5.70 23.04 6.77
C HIS A 95 -7.12 22.50 6.53
N VAL A 96 -7.35 21.21 6.75
CA VAL A 96 -8.65 20.56 6.51
C VAL A 96 -8.95 19.50 7.57
N SER A 97 -10.18 18.99 7.59
CA SER A 97 -10.60 17.93 8.53
C SER A 97 -9.81 16.63 8.35
N VAL A 98 -9.82 15.76 9.37
CA VAL A 98 -9.16 14.44 9.33
C VAL A 98 -9.65 13.62 8.13
N LEU A 99 -10.95 13.58 7.89
CA LEU A 99 -11.55 12.84 6.78
C LEU A 99 -11.11 13.43 5.43
N ALA A 100 -11.17 14.75 5.27
CA ALA A 100 -10.72 15.42 4.04
C ALA A 100 -9.22 15.19 3.79
N SER A 101 -8.38 15.27 4.83
CA SER A 101 -6.95 14.98 4.70
C SER A 101 -6.68 13.52 4.30
N SER A 102 -7.48 12.58 4.80
CA SER A 102 -7.38 11.16 4.45
C SER A 102 -7.76 10.95 2.99
N ALA A 103 -8.87 11.55 2.54
CA ALA A 103 -9.31 11.49 1.14
C ALA A 103 -8.27 12.08 0.19
N VAL A 104 -7.82 13.32 0.44
CA VAL A 104 -6.83 13.99 -0.41
C VAL A 104 -5.52 13.18 -0.50
N THR A 105 -4.97 12.76 0.63
CA THR A 105 -3.71 11.98 0.60
C THR A 105 -3.88 10.60 -0.03
N SER A 106 -5.02 9.95 0.16
CA SER A 106 -5.32 8.66 -0.50
C SER A 106 -5.51 8.83 -2.00
N SER A 107 -6.08 9.95 -2.47
CA SER A 107 -6.16 10.25 -3.90
C SER A 107 -4.79 10.40 -4.54
N PHE A 108 -3.88 11.19 -3.95
CA PHE A 108 -2.52 11.34 -4.48
C PHE A 108 -1.70 10.05 -4.39
N TYR A 109 -1.85 9.29 -3.29
CA TYR A 109 -1.30 7.95 -3.15
C TYR A 109 -1.76 7.02 -4.28
N THR A 110 -3.06 7.07 -4.62
CA THR A 110 -3.65 6.25 -5.69
C THR A 110 -3.16 6.69 -7.06
N LEU A 111 -3.08 8.01 -7.31
CA LEU A 111 -2.56 8.54 -8.57
C LEU A 111 -1.11 8.09 -8.84
N TYR A 112 -0.28 8.04 -7.80
CA TYR A 112 1.06 7.46 -7.88
C TYR A 112 1.03 5.97 -8.30
N HIS A 113 0.02 5.22 -7.86
CA HIS A 113 -0.16 3.81 -8.23
C HIS A 113 -0.76 3.60 -9.62
N VAL A 114 -1.43 4.58 -10.21
CA VAL A 114 -1.99 4.45 -11.57
C VAL A 114 -0.88 4.09 -12.57
N PHE A 115 0.33 4.63 -12.40
CA PHE A 115 1.47 4.34 -13.27
C PHE A 115 1.88 2.87 -13.29
N ILE A 116 1.73 2.15 -12.16
CA ILE A 116 2.01 0.70 -12.11
C ILE A 116 0.78 -0.14 -12.43
N ILE A 117 -0.43 0.31 -12.09
CA ILE A 117 -1.67 -0.45 -12.32
C ILE A 117 -1.99 -0.58 -13.81
N LEU A 118 -1.85 0.49 -14.58
CA LEU A 118 -2.22 0.50 -16.01
C LEU A 118 -1.51 -0.56 -16.85
N PRO A 119 -0.17 -0.73 -16.77
CA PRO A 119 0.52 -1.79 -17.50
C PRO A 119 0.37 -3.19 -16.89
N VAL A 120 -0.14 -3.30 -15.65
CA VAL A 120 -0.28 -4.59 -14.95
C VAL A 120 -1.65 -5.23 -15.19
N PHE A 121 -2.73 -4.45 -15.20
CA PHE A 121 -4.09 -4.98 -15.20
C PHE A 121 -4.84 -4.71 -16.51
N VAL A 122 -5.56 -5.73 -16.99
CA VAL A 122 -6.44 -5.59 -18.16
C VAL A 122 -7.69 -4.79 -17.80
N PHE A 123 -8.33 -4.14 -18.78
CA PHE A 123 -9.66 -3.54 -18.57
C PHE A 123 -10.72 -4.65 -18.35
N PRO A 124 -11.66 -4.51 -17.40
CA PRO A 124 -11.90 -3.38 -16.49
C PRO A 124 -11.16 -3.47 -15.13
N PHE A 125 -10.32 -4.47 -14.94
CA PHE A 125 -9.65 -4.74 -13.66
C PHE A 125 -8.64 -3.66 -13.26
N ASN A 126 -8.09 -2.90 -14.21
CA ASN A 126 -7.31 -1.70 -13.90
C ASN A 126 -8.13 -0.66 -13.11
N VAL A 127 -9.36 -0.34 -13.53
CA VAL A 127 -10.25 0.59 -12.81
C VAL A 127 -10.62 0.04 -11.44
N ILE A 128 -10.97 -1.25 -11.36
CA ILE A 128 -11.29 -1.91 -10.09
C ILE A 128 -10.09 -1.85 -9.13
N SER A 129 -8.88 -2.07 -9.64
CA SER A 129 -7.65 -2.01 -8.84
C SER A 129 -7.35 -0.60 -8.35
N VAL A 130 -7.57 0.43 -9.16
CA VAL A 130 -7.47 1.84 -8.73
C VAL A 130 -8.41 2.13 -7.56
N ILE A 131 -9.68 1.68 -7.65
CA ILE A 131 -10.65 1.81 -6.57
C ILE A 131 -10.19 1.04 -5.31
N GLY A 132 -9.64 -0.17 -5.50
CA GLY A 132 -9.06 -0.97 -4.42
C GLY A 132 -7.92 -0.27 -3.70
N VAL A 133 -6.97 0.31 -4.45
CA VAL A 133 -5.83 1.05 -3.89
C VAL A 133 -6.28 2.31 -3.15
N PHE A 134 -7.25 3.06 -3.69
CA PHE A 134 -7.84 4.19 -2.99
C PHE A 134 -8.51 3.75 -1.67
N SER A 135 -9.27 2.67 -1.70
CA SER A 135 -9.95 2.12 -0.51
C SER A 135 -8.94 1.67 0.54
N ALA A 136 -7.85 1.00 0.13
CA ALA A 136 -6.75 0.63 1.02
C ALA A 136 -6.09 1.88 1.62
N GLY A 137 -5.83 2.91 0.81
CA GLY A 137 -5.27 4.17 1.29
C GLY A 137 -6.14 4.85 2.36
N MET A 138 -7.46 4.89 2.13
CA MET A 138 -8.44 5.40 3.09
C MET A 138 -8.46 4.57 4.38
N MET A 139 -8.45 3.24 4.25
CA MET A 139 -8.41 2.32 5.37
C MET A 139 -7.16 2.51 6.23
N TRP A 140 -5.97 2.58 5.61
CA TRP A 140 -4.72 2.78 6.35
C TRP A 140 -4.64 4.15 7.00
N ALA A 141 -5.15 5.21 6.35
CA ALA A 141 -5.30 6.52 6.97
C ALA A 141 -6.20 6.47 8.23
N TYR A 142 -7.33 5.75 8.16
CA TYR A 142 -8.20 5.52 9.31
C TYR A 142 -7.51 4.72 10.42
N ILE A 143 -6.87 3.59 10.09
CA ILE A 143 -6.14 2.76 11.06
C ILE A 143 -5.07 3.58 11.77
N ARG A 144 -4.34 4.40 11.01
CA ARG A 144 -3.29 5.26 11.54
C ARG A 144 -3.81 6.31 12.52
N GLU A 145 -4.96 6.95 12.22
CA GLU A 145 -5.56 7.95 13.12
C GLU A 145 -6.17 7.31 14.38
N GLN A 146 -6.73 6.10 14.29
CA GLN A 146 -7.43 5.45 15.42
C GLN A 146 -6.54 4.55 16.28
N TYR A 147 -5.63 3.80 15.64
CA TYR A 147 -4.86 2.71 16.25
C TYR A 147 -3.34 2.88 16.11
N GLY A 148 -2.88 3.95 15.45
CA GLY A 148 -1.48 4.27 15.25
C GLY A 148 -0.86 3.64 14.00
N ILE A 149 0.30 4.17 13.60
CA ILE A 149 0.95 3.88 12.32
C ILE A 149 1.34 2.41 12.14
N LYS A 150 1.69 1.70 13.22
CA LYS A 150 2.16 0.31 13.13
C LYS A 150 1.08 -0.64 12.60
N GLY A 151 -0.18 -0.43 12.97
CA GLY A 151 -1.29 -1.21 12.44
C GLY A 151 -1.45 -1.03 10.93
N ALA A 152 -1.29 0.20 10.43
CA ALA A 152 -1.31 0.48 9.00
C ALA A 152 -0.14 -0.20 8.27
N ILE A 153 1.08 -0.10 8.81
CA ILE A 153 2.27 -0.76 8.25
C ILE A 153 2.10 -2.29 8.18
N ILE A 154 1.56 -2.92 9.24
CA ILE A 154 1.32 -4.37 9.25
C ILE A 154 0.28 -4.76 8.20
N SER A 155 -0.82 -4.01 8.11
CA SER A 155 -1.88 -4.23 7.12
C SER A 155 -1.34 -4.12 5.69
N HIS A 156 -0.57 -3.07 5.42
CA HIS A 156 0.06 -2.80 4.14
C HIS A 156 1.09 -3.89 3.79
N ALA A 157 1.97 -4.28 4.71
CA ALA A 157 2.94 -5.35 4.48
C ALA A 157 2.28 -6.70 4.11
N LEU A 158 1.13 -7.02 4.70
CA LEU A 158 0.37 -8.22 4.34
C LEU A 158 -0.28 -8.11 2.95
N ALA A 159 -0.73 -6.93 2.55
CA ALA A 159 -1.21 -6.68 1.20
C ALA A 159 -0.08 -6.82 0.16
N ASP A 160 1.10 -6.27 0.43
CA ASP A 160 2.27 -6.40 -0.45
C ASP A 160 2.76 -7.85 -0.53
N ALA A 161 2.71 -8.59 0.57
CA ALA A 161 2.98 -10.03 0.57
C ALA A 161 2.01 -10.79 -0.34
N ALA A 162 0.72 -10.42 -0.33
CA ALA A 162 -0.28 -11.02 -1.21
C ALA A 162 -0.01 -10.71 -2.69
N ILE A 163 0.42 -9.48 -3.02
CA ILE A 163 0.87 -9.13 -4.38
C ILE A 163 2.04 -10.01 -4.80
N MET A 164 3.03 -10.22 -3.93
CA MET A 164 4.18 -11.09 -4.25
C MET A 164 3.80 -12.58 -4.36
N ILE A 165 2.81 -13.05 -3.61
CA ILE A 165 2.24 -14.40 -3.76
C ILE A 165 1.59 -14.53 -5.15
N VAL A 166 0.75 -13.57 -5.53
CA VAL A 166 0.09 -13.55 -6.85
C VAL A 166 1.11 -13.49 -7.98
N TYR A 167 2.15 -12.67 -7.85
CA TYR A 167 3.29 -12.67 -8.77
C TYR A 167 3.90 -14.08 -8.92
N GLY A 168 4.13 -14.76 -7.78
CA GLY A 168 4.64 -16.14 -7.76
C GLY A 168 3.72 -17.18 -8.39
N LEU A 169 2.41 -16.93 -8.44
CA LEU A 169 1.43 -17.86 -9.03
C LEU A 169 1.27 -17.68 -10.54
N TYR A 170 1.34 -16.44 -11.03
CA TYR A 170 0.92 -16.13 -12.40
C TYR A 170 2.00 -15.49 -13.28
N VAL A 171 3.02 -14.87 -12.70
CA VAL A 171 3.95 -14.01 -13.45
C VAL A 171 5.34 -14.60 -13.59
N ARG A 172 5.79 -15.42 -12.63
CA ARG A 172 7.14 -16.02 -12.56
C ARG A 172 7.95 -16.03 -13.85
#